data_AF-A0A6P1ZV82-F1
#
_entry.id   AF-A0A6P1ZV82-F1
#
_cell.length_a   1.000
_cell.length_b   1.000
_cell.length_c   1.000
_cell.angle_alpha   90.00
_cell.angle_beta   90.00
_cell.angle_gamma   90.00
#
_symmetry.space_group_name_H-M   'P 1'
#
loop_
_entity.id
_entity.type
_entity.pdbx_description
1 polymer ?
#
loop_
_entity_poly.entity_id
_entity_poly.type
_entity_poly.pdbx_seq_one_letter_code
_entity_poly.pdbx_strand_id
1 'polypeptide(L)'
;MEFIQENHSHITLRLRPWSQWFFGAIFSSVGLLVVISYTQVNTFSCHRETTPATCQISSKGLFWSKHQVITLKDIQGTRTIRNSNSYRLLLLTNKGEVSPIPADVYRRATVANWVQEIELFIKETERQNLLIEYDSRWFFVLVGGFLVSVGLSEAVRAGKVVVCDIDKTLGQLTLTKYGFFGKSQAEYRTRDIRAVTLQNSVSSKGRSTYRLALFMHSGEYIPFTSYYSQGLLQNQSAANIINQFLNLQSIPENDDLMPLKNFVSTFTMIAGLKLVSQQKREDKLADLQQAVINNCHDAEANYQYGFALHILQRHQEAQPFLAEAKRLFGLAGEQQKVQYIDSLLQSQNRKS
;
A
#
# COMPACT_ATOMS: atom_id res chain seq x y z
N MET A 1 7.31 -16.11 4.40
CA MET A 1 7.70 -17.48 4.05
C MET A 1 7.13 -18.42 5.09
N GLU A 2 6.55 -19.52 4.65
CA GLU A 2 5.88 -20.54 5.47
C GLU A 2 6.56 -21.88 5.20
N PHE A 3 6.87 -22.63 6.25
CA PHE A 3 7.39 -23.99 6.15
C PHE A 3 6.20 -24.93 5.95
N ILE A 4 6.21 -25.68 4.84
CA ILE A 4 5.17 -26.68 4.58
C ILE A 4 5.58 -28.02 5.18
N GLN A 5 6.84 -28.40 4.97
CA GLN A 5 7.38 -29.68 5.39
C GLN A 5 8.86 -29.51 5.72
N GLU A 6 9.27 -30.12 6.83
CA GLU A 6 10.66 -30.17 7.28
C GLU A 6 10.95 -31.58 7.79
N ASN A 7 11.87 -32.26 7.10
CA ASN A 7 12.44 -33.55 7.47
C ASN A 7 13.97 -33.49 7.27
N HIS A 8 14.72 -34.41 7.87
CA HIS A 8 16.19 -34.46 7.79
C HIS A 8 16.75 -34.45 6.36
N SER A 9 16.01 -35.03 5.41
CA SER A 9 16.39 -35.11 4.00
C SER A 9 15.62 -34.18 3.06
N HIS A 10 14.53 -33.56 3.52
CA HIS A 10 13.62 -32.80 2.66
C HIS A 10 13.08 -31.54 3.33
N ILE A 11 13.16 -30.39 2.66
CA ILE A 11 12.55 -29.12 3.11
C ILE A 11 11.73 -28.50 1.98
N THR A 12 10.49 -28.12 2.30
CA THR A 12 9.62 -27.37 1.39
C THR A 12 9.21 -26.03 2.00
N LEU A 13 9.64 -24.96 1.35
CA LEU A 13 9.33 -23.59 1.72
C LEU A 13 8.35 -22.97 0.73
N ARG A 14 7.36 -22.25 1.23
CA ARG A 14 6.41 -21.50 0.40
C ARG A 14 6.44 -20.01 0.73
N LEU A 15 6.61 -19.20 -0.30
CA LEU A 15 6.52 -17.75 -0.23
C LEU A 15 5.25 -17.29 -0.94
N ARG A 16 4.31 -16.72 -0.16
CA ARG A 16 3.07 -16.12 -0.65
C ARG A 16 3.21 -14.59 -0.68
N PRO A 17 2.95 -13.93 -1.81
CA PRO A 17 3.05 -12.48 -1.95
C PRO A 17 1.79 -11.75 -1.44
N TRP A 18 1.40 -12.02 -0.18
CA TRP A 18 0.15 -11.51 0.40
C TRP A 18 -0.01 -10.00 0.28
N SER A 19 1.06 -9.23 0.53
CA SER A 19 1.02 -7.78 0.40
C SER A 19 0.72 -7.33 -1.03
N GLN A 20 1.31 -7.98 -2.04
CA GLN A 20 1.10 -7.61 -3.45
C GLN A 20 -0.31 -7.97 -3.91
N TRP A 21 -0.84 -9.12 -3.49
CA TRP A 21 -2.23 -9.47 -3.76
C TRP A 21 -3.20 -8.48 -3.12
N PHE A 22 -2.94 -8.07 -1.88
CA PHE A 22 -3.76 -7.10 -1.17
C PHE A 22 -3.75 -5.72 -1.86
N PHE A 23 -2.56 -5.20 -2.20
CA PHE A 23 -2.44 -3.95 -2.94
C PHE A 23 -3.13 -4.02 -4.31
N GLY A 24 -2.87 -5.09 -5.09
CA GLY A 24 -3.52 -5.30 -6.38
C GLY A 24 -5.04 -5.35 -6.27
N ALA A 25 -5.57 -6.04 -5.25
CA ALA A 25 -7.00 -6.11 -4.97
C ALA A 25 -7.59 -4.73 -4.62
N ILE A 26 -6.93 -3.96 -3.75
CA ILE A 26 -7.38 -2.59 -3.40
C ILE A 26 -7.46 -1.70 -4.63
N PHE A 27 -6.37 -1.61 -5.41
CA PHE A 27 -6.35 -0.76 -6.61
C PHE A 27 -7.43 -1.14 -7.62
N SER A 28 -7.63 -2.44 -7.83
CA SER A 28 -8.67 -2.94 -8.74
C SER A 28 -10.08 -2.65 -8.21
N SER A 29 -10.30 -2.81 -6.90
CA SER A 29 -11.60 -2.58 -6.28
C SER A 29 -11.97 -1.09 -6.29
N VAL A 30 -11.01 -0.22 -5.97
CA VAL A 30 -11.20 1.24 -6.04
C VAL A 30 -11.45 1.67 -7.49
N GLY A 31 -10.68 1.17 -8.45
CA GLY A 31 -10.88 1.47 -9.86
C GLY A 31 -12.28 1.06 -10.34
N LEU A 32 -12.71 -0.16 -10.00
CA LEU A 32 -14.06 -0.64 -10.31
C LEU A 32 -15.14 0.22 -9.65
N LEU A 33 -14.97 0.58 -8.39
CA LEU A 33 -15.91 1.43 -7.65
C LEU A 33 -16.02 2.83 -8.28
N VAL A 34 -14.91 3.39 -8.76
CA VAL A 34 -14.90 4.68 -9.47
C VAL A 34 -15.70 4.57 -10.76
N VAL A 35 -15.49 3.52 -11.56
CA VAL A 35 -16.28 3.31 -12.78
C VAL A 35 -17.76 3.21 -12.42
N ILE A 36 -18.14 2.28 -11.53
CA ILE A 36 -19.55 2.03 -11.18
C ILE A 36 -20.25 3.27 -10.64
N SER A 37 -19.58 4.03 -9.77
CA SER A 37 -20.21 5.16 -9.07
C SER A 37 -20.34 6.39 -9.96
N TYR A 38 -19.37 6.65 -10.85
CA TYR A 38 -19.27 7.93 -11.56
C TYR A 38 -19.47 7.85 -13.07
N THR A 39 -19.55 6.66 -13.68
CA THR A 39 -19.99 6.52 -15.08
C THR A 39 -21.48 6.73 -15.18
N GLN A 40 -21.88 7.99 -15.35
CA GLN A 40 -23.27 8.40 -15.47
C GLN A 40 -23.44 9.22 -16.75
N VAL A 41 -24.56 9.04 -17.43
CA VAL A 41 -25.05 9.96 -18.45
C VAL A 41 -26.18 10.76 -17.84
N ASN A 42 -26.04 12.08 -17.85
CA ASN A 42 -27.09 12.98 -17.41
C ASN A 42 -27.71 13.62 -18.64
N THR A 43 -29.03 13.50 -18.76
CA THR A 43 -29.80 14.02 -19.88
C THR A 43 -30.91 14.90 -19.34
N PHE A 44 -31.06 16.07 -19.94
CA PHE A 44 -32.21 16.95 -19.75
C PHE A 44 -32.90 17.09 -21.10
N SER A 45 -34.10 16.52 -21.18
CA SER A 45 -34.90 16.51 -22.41
C SER A 45 -36.22 17.23 -22.16
N CYS A 46 -36.67 18.05 -23.10
CA CYS A 46 -38.01 18.66 -23.04
C CYS A 46 -38.74 18.40 -24.36
N HIS A 47 -40.02 18.07 -24.25
CA HIS A 47 -40.91 17.82 -25.37
C HIS A 47 -42.17 18.68 -25.23
N ARG A 48 -42.48 19.50 -26.24
CA ARG A 48 -43.70 20.33 -26.26
C ARG A 48 -44.93 19.61 -26.80
N GLU A 49 -44.74 18.51 -27.54
CA GLU A 49 -45.81 17.72 -28.14
C GLU A 49 -46.68 16.99 -27.10
N THR A 50 -46.14 16.75 -25.90
CA THR A 50 -46.91 16.21 -24.78
C THR A 50 -47.86 17.28 -24.23
N THR A 51 -49.10 16.89 -23.92
CA THR A 51 -50.08 17.77 -23.25
C THR A 51 -50.35 17.20 -21.84
N PRO A 52 -49.83 17.82 -20.77
CA PRO A 52 -49.04 19.06 -20.72
C PRO A 52 -47.58 18.87 -21.18
N ALA A 53 -46.94 19.95 -21.65
CA ALA A 53 -45.54 19.93 -22.08
C ALA A 53 -44.63 19.56 -20.89
N THR A 54 -43.75 18.59 -21.09
CA THR A 54 -42.92 18.02 -20.03
C THR A 54 -41.43 18.08 -20.34
N CYS A 55 -40.64 18.24 -19.29
CA CYS A 55 -39.20 18.08 -19.28
C CYS A 55 -38.83 16.90 -18.38
N GLN A 56 -37.89 16.07 -18.82
CA GLN A 56 -37.38 14.93 -18.10
C GLN A 56 -35.88 15.10 -17.84
N ILE A 57 -35.52 15.05 -16.56
CA ILE A 57 -34.15 14.87 -16.10
C ILE A 57 -33.94 13.37 -15.92
N SER A 58 -32.98 12.81 -16.64
CA SER A 58 -32.60 11.40 -16.50
C SER A 58 -31.11 11.27 -16.24
N SER A 59 -30.78 10.57 -15.16
CA SER A 59 -29.42 10.15 -14.82
C SER A 59 -29.35 8.63 -14.96
N LYS A 60 -28.54 8.15 -15.90
CA LYS A 60 -28.33 6.72 -16.14
C LYS A 60 -26.91 6.34 -15.72
N GLY A 61 -26.80 5.58 -14.65
CA GLY A 61 -25.56 4.90 -14.25
C GLY A 61 -25.46 3.51 -14.87
N LEU A 62 -24.43 2.75 -14.51
CA LEU A 62 -24.23 1.38 -15.01
C LEU A 62 -25.31 0.40 -14.50
N PHE A 63 -25.75 0.57 -13.24
CA PHE A 63 -26.71 -0.34 -12.58
C PHE A 63 -27.96 0.36 -12.06
N TRP A 64 -28.13 1.64 -12.34
CA TRP A 64 -29.26 2.42 -11.84
C TRP A 64 -29.69 3.46 -12.85
N SER A 65 -30.98 3.81 -12.81
CA SER A 65 -31.52 4.92 -13.56
C SER A 65 -32.42 5.74 -12.64
N LYS A 66 -32.25 7.05 -12.64
CA LYS A 66 -33.13 7.99 -11.95
C LYS A 66 -33.79 8.88 -13.00
N HIS A 67 -35.11 9.00 -12.91
CA HIS A 67 -35.89 9.88 -13.78
C HIS A 67 -36.68 10.85 -12.90
N GLN A 68 -36.69 12.12 -13.27
CA GLN A 68 -37.53 13.15 -12.67
C GLN A 68 -38.20 13.92 -13.79
N VAL A 69 -39.53 14.04 -13.72
CA VAL A 69 -40.33 14.77 -14.69
C VAL A 69 -40.75 16.10 -14.07
N ILE A 70 -40.64 17.18 -14.84
CA ILE A 70 -40.99 18.55 -14.48
C ILE A 70 -41.90 19.08 -15.59
N THR A 71 -42.99 19.75 -15.24
CA THR A 71 -43.84 20.39 -16.26
C THR A 71 -43.16 21.64 -16.79
N LEU A 72 -43.23 21.92 -18.09
CA LEU A 72 -42.59 23.12 -18.66
C LEU A 72 -43.10 24.42 -18.00
N LYS A 73 -44.37 24.45 -17.59
CA LYS A 73 -44.99 25.57 -16.85
C LYS A 73 -44.39 25.82 -15.47
N ASP A 74 -43.77 24.80 -14.87
CA ASP A 74 -43.15 24.92 -13.54
C ASP A 74 -41.79 25.63 -13.62
N ILE A 75 -41.17 25.71 -14.80
CA ILE A 75 -39.85 26.31 -15.02
C ILE A 75 -39.98 27.83 -15.20
N GLN A 76 -39.42 28.59 -14.27
CA GLN A 76 -39.45 30.06 -14.26
C GLN A 76 -38.21 30.69 -14.91
N GLY A 77 -37.09 29.96 -14.95
CA GLY A 77 -35.84 30.44 -15.53
C GLY A 77 -34.65 29.57 -15.17
N THR A 78 -33.45 30.09 -15.40
CA THR A 78 -32.20 29.39 -15.07
C THR A 78 -31.26 30.29 -14.27
N ARG A 79 -30.35 29.68 -13.51
CA ARG A 79 -29.30 30.36 -12.76
C ARG A 79 -28.02 29.55 -12.80
N THR A 80 -26.88 30.21 -12.89
CA THR A 80 -25.57 29.57 -12.70
C THR A 80 -25.01 29.87 -11.32
N ILE A 81 -24.55 28.85 -10.61
CA ILE A 81 -23.77 29.00 -9.39
C ILE A 81 -22.33 28.61 -9.67
N ARG A 82 -21.37 29.42 -9.19
CA ARG A 82 -19.95 29.07 -9.20
C ARG A 82 -19.59 28.39 -7.88
N ASN A 83 -18.96 27.23 -7.95
CA ASN A 83 -18.44 26.50 -6.81
C ASN A 83 -16.92 26.33 -6.97
N SER A 84 -16.11 27.14 -6.27
CA SER A 84 -14.65 27.15 -6.40
C SER A 84 -14.19 27.28 -7.87
N ASN A 85 -13.89 26.16 -8.53
CA ASN A 85 -13.43 26.06 -9.92
C ASN A 85 -14.42 25.37 -10.87
N SER A 86 -15.67 25.18 -10.44
CA SER A 86 -16.70 24.52 -11.21
C SER A 86 -17.97 25.37 -11.26
N TYR A 87 -18.85 25.07 -12.22
CA TYR A 87 -20.11 25.77 -12.44
C TYR A 87 -21.25 24.77 -12.43
N ARG A 88 -22.37 25.13 -11.80
CA ARG A 88 -23.60 24.35 -11.78
C ARG A 88 -24.74 25.15 -12.37
N LEU A 89 -25.49 24.50 -13.25
CA LEU A 89 -26.76 24.99 -13.80
C LEU A 89 -27.89 24.63 -12.84
N LEU A 90 -28.70 25.61 -12.47
CA LEU A 90 -29.93 25.41 -11.71
C LEU A 90 -31.13 25.89 -12.51
N LEU A 91 -32.16 25.06 -12.59
CA LEU A 91 -33.48 25.45 -13.04
C LEU A 91 -34.23 26.06 -11.85
N LEU A 92 -34.73 27.27 -12.03
CA LEU A 92 -35.62 27.92 -11.08
C LEU A 92 -37.03 27.40 -11.37
N THR A 93 -37.61 26.68 -10.42
CA THR A 93 -38.99 26.16 -10.55
C THR A 93 -39.89 26.71 -9.45
N ASN A 94 -41.21 26.66 -9.65
CA ASN A 94 -42.18 26.98 -8.61
C ASN A 94 -42.06 26.11 -7.33
N LYS A 95 -41.40 24.95 -7.42
CA LYS A 95 -41.14 24.01 -6.32
C LYS A 95 -39.73 24.15 -5.71
N GLY A 96 -38.94 25.12 -6.18
CA GLY A 96 -37.56 25.35 -5.74
C GLY A 96 -36.53 25.19 -6.86
N GLU A 97 -35.26 25.12 -6.49
CA GLU A 97 -34.14 24.99 -7.43
C GLU A 97 -33.86 23.51 -7.73
N VAL A 98 -33.78 23.15 -9.02
CA VAL A 98 -33.46 21.77 -9.46
C VAL A 98 -32.26 21.80 -10.39
N SER A 99 -31.27 20.93 -10.16
CA SER A 99 -30.11 20.80 -11.05
C SER A 99 -30.40 19.75 -12.13
N PRO A 100 -30.57 20.14 -13.41
CA PRO A 100 -30.82 19.17 -14.49
C PRO A 100 -29.61 18.29 -14.75
N ILE A 101 -28.42 18.77 -14.39
CA ILE A 101 -27.17 18.02 -14.41
C ILE A 101 -26.58 18.08 -12.99
N PRO A 102 -26.49 16.95 -12.28
CA PRO A 102 -26.04 16.94 -10.88
C PRO A 102 -24.53 17.19 -10.71
N ALA A 103 -23.73 16.97 -11.77
CA ALA A 103 -22.29 17.18 -11.71
C ALA A 103 -21.93 18.67 -11.92
N ASP A 104 -20.93 19.15 -11.19
CA ASP A 104 -20.36 20.46 -11.48
C ASP A 104 -19.49 20.38 -12.74
N VAL A 105 -19.61 21.37 -13.62
CA VAL A 105 -18.88 21.43 -14.89
C VAL A 105 -17.75 22.43 -14.79
N TYR A 106 -16.52 21.99 -15.08
CA TYR A 106 -15.33 22.84 -15.00
C TYR A 106 -15.32 23.96 -16.06
N ARG A 107 -16.02 23.77 -17.19
CA ARG A 107 -15.98 24.71 -18.32
C ARG A 107 -17.18 25.67 -18.29
N ARG A 108 -16.95 26.92 -17.87
CA ARG A 108 -17.97 28.00 -17.81
C ARG A 108 -18.76 28.15 -19.12
N ALA A 109 -18.06 28.11 -20.25
CA ALA A 109 -18.68 28.28 -21.58
C ALA A 109 -19.74 27.21 -21.86
N THR A 110 -19.51 25.96 -21.46
CA THR A 110 -20.48 24.88 -21.63
C THR A 110 -21.77 25.15 -20.86
N VAL A 111 -21.66 25.57 -19.59
CA VAL A 111 -22.83 25.90 -18.77
C VAL A 111 -23.56 27.14 -19.30
N ALA A 112 -22.82 28.14 -19.77
CA ALA A 112 -23.41 29.34 -20.38
C ALA A 112 -24.20 29.01 -21.65
N ASN A 113 -23.69 28.12 -22.51
CA ASN A 113 -24.41 27.65 -23.70
C ASN A 113 -25.71 26.93 -23.32
N TRP A 114 -25.69 26.06 -22.31
CA TRP A 114 -26.89 25.38 -21.83
C TRP A 114 -27.94 26.34 -21.26
N VAL A 115 -27.52 27.33 -20.48
CA VAL A 115 -28.42 28.41 -20.00
C VAL A 115 -29.10 29.09 -21.18
N GLN A 116 -28.33 29.48 -22.19
CA GLN A 116 -28.85 30.15 -23.38
C GLN A 116 -29.82 29.25 -24.16
N GLU A 117 -29.48 27.97 -24.36
CA GLU A 117 -30.36 27.01 -25.05
C GLU A 117 -31.68 26.80 -24.32
N ILE A 118 -31.66 26.70 -22.99
CA ILE A 118 -32.86 26.57 -22.16
C ILE A 118 -33.70 27.85 -22.22
N GLU A 119 -33.09 29.02 -22.07
CA GLU A 119 -33.82 30.29 -22.11
C GLU A 119 -34.44 30.55 -23.49
N LEU A 120 -33.73 30.23 -24.57
CA LEU A 120 -34.27 30.28 -25.93
C LEU A 120 -35.43 29.30 -26.08
N PHE A 121 -35.27 28.05 -25.63
CA PHE A 121 -36.35 27.05 -25.67
C PHE A 121 -37.58 27.50 -24.88
N ILE A 122 -37.43 28.15 -23.72
CA ILE A 122 -38.56 28.66 -22.92
C ILE A 122 -39.29 29.79 -23.66
N LYS A 123 -38.55 30.74 -24.25
CA LYS A 123 -39.09 31.92 -24.94
C LYS A 123 -39.69 31.62 -26.30
N GLU A 124 -39.06 30.75 -27.08
CA GLU A 124 -39.46 30.39 -28.45
C GLU A 124 -40.40 29.18 -28.44
N THR A 125 -41.67 29.39 -28.79
CA THR A 125 -42.67 28.31 -28.83
C THR A 125 -42.51 27.37 -30.03
N GLU A 126 -41.74 27.76 -31.04
CA GLU A 126 -41.54 26.98 -32.27
C GLU A 126 -40.63 25.76 -32.07
N ARG A 127 -39.72 25.79 -31.09
CA ARG A 127 -38.83 24.66 -30.81
C ARG A 127 -39.58 23.55 -30.07
N GLN A 128 -39.79 22.42 -30.75
CA GLN A 128 -40.51 21.28 -30.18
C GLN A 128 -39.71 20.50 -29.13
N ASN A 129 -38.40 20.43 -29.32
CA ASN A 129 -37.51 19.57 -28.52
C ASN A 129 -36.27 20.34 -28.04
N LEU A 130 -35.85 20.06 -26.81
CA LEU A 130 -34.56 20.44 -26.26
C LEU A 130 -33.91 19.19 -25.70
N LEU A 131 -32.65 18.93 -26.07
CA LEU A 131 -31.86 17.84 -25.52
C LEU A 131 -30.49 18.37 -25.10
N ILE A 132 -30.22 18.32 -23.81
CA ILE A 132 -28.92 18.61 -23.24
C ILE A 132 -28.39 17.31 -22.65
N GLU A 133 -27.26 16.84 -23.17
CA GLU A 133 -26.58 15.64 -22.71
C GLU A 133 -25.21 15.99 -22.12
N TYR A 134 -24.94 15.44 -20.95
CA TYR A 134 -23.63 15.49 -20.32
C TYR A 134 -23.15 14.07 -20.01
N ASP A 135 -22.16 13.64 -20.80
CA ASP A 135 -21.52 12.33 -20.68
C ASP A 135 -20.16 12.46 -20.00
N SER A 136 -20.09 12.05 -18.72
CA SER A 136 -18.83 11.99 -17.98
C SER A 136 -18.19 10.60 -17.98
N ARG A 137 -18.79 9.61 -18.69
CA ARG A 137 -18.36 8.21 -18.61
C ARG A 137 -16.91 8.05 -19.02
N TRP A 138 -16.49 8.64 -20.13
CA TRP A 138 -15.15 8.47 -20.68
C TRP A 138 -14.04 8.84 -19.68
N PHE A 139 -14.18 9.95 -18.96
CA PHE A 139 -13.18 10.36 -17.98
C PHE A 139 -13.04 9.31 -16.87
N PHE A 140 -14.16 8.88 -16.28
CA PHE A 140 -14.14 7.91 -15.18
C PHE A 140 -13.81 6.49 -15.64
N VAL A 141 -14.15 6.11 -16.87
CA VAL A 141 -13.70 4.85 -17.49
C VAL A 141 -12.19 4.86 -17.67
N LEU A 142 -11.59 5.96 -18.13
CA LEU A 142 -10.14 6.07 -18.27
C LEU A 142 -9.42 6.02 -16.91
N VAL A 143 -9.87 6.82 -15.94
CA VAL A 143 -9.27 6.86 -14.59
C VAL A 143 -9.45 5.52 -13.87
N GLY A 144 -10.67 5.00 -13.84
CA GLY A 144 -10.97 3.73 -13.18
C GLY A 144 -10.33 2.54 -13.89
N GLY A 145 -10.37 2.51 -15.22
CA GLY A 145 -9.71 1.49 -16.04
C GLY A 145 -8.20 1.49 -15.86
N PHE A 146 -7.56 2.65 -15.73
CA PHE A 146 -6.15 2.75 -15.39
C PHE A 146 -5.85 2.13 -14.01
N LEU A 147 -6.63 2.45 -12.98
CA LEU A 147 -6.46 1.87 -11.63
C LEU A 147 -6.63 0.35 -11.62
N VAL A 148 -7.64 -0.18 -12.32
CA VAL A 148 -7.84 -1.62 -12.49
C VAL A 148 -6.64 -2.25 -13.22
N SER A 149 -6.17 -1.62 -14.29
CA SER A 149 -5.03 -2.12 -15.07
C SER A 149 -3.75 -2.18 -14.23
N VAL A 150 -3.47 -1.15 -13.43
CA VAL A 150 -2.32 -1.13 -12.50
C VAL A 150 -2.46 -2.23 -11.45
N GLY A 151 -3.63 -2.37 -10.82
CA GLY A 151 -3.88 -3.39 -9.80
C GLY A 151 -3.71 -4.82 -10.33
N LEU A 152 -4.27 -5.10 -11.51
CA LEU A 152 -4.13 -6.40 -12.18
C LEU A 152 -2.68 -6.65 -12.64
N SER A 153 -2.01 -5.64 -13.21
CA SER A 153 -0.62 -5.76 -13.65
C SER A 153 0.30 -6.11 -12.48
N GLU A 154 0.15 -5.45 -11.33
CA GLU A 154 0.94 -5.75 -10.14
C GLU A 154 0.66 -7.16 -9.62
N ALA A 155 -0.61 -7.56 -9.55
CA ALA A 155 -1.01 -8.91 -9.15
C ALA A 155 -0.41 -9.98 -10.08
N VAL A 156 -0.35 -9.74 -11.39
CA VAL A 156 0.23 -10.67 -12.36
C VAL A 156 1.76 -10.73 -12.27
N ARG A 157 2.43 -9.58 -12.13
CA ARG A 157 3.90 -9.51 -12.12
C ARG A 157 4.52 -9.98 -10.81
N ALA A 158 3.97 -9.53 -9.68
CA ALA A 158 4.52 -9.76 -8.35
C ALA A 158 3.74 -10.80 -7.54
N GLY A 159 2.53 -11.19 -7.97
CA GLY A 159 1.67 -12.14 -7.27
C GLY A 159 2.01 -13.62 -7.49
N LYS A 160 3.27 -13.94 -7.84
CA LYS A 160 3.70 -15.35 -8.02
C LYS A 160 3.98 -16.01 -6.68
N VAL A 161 3.38 -17.17 -6.43
CA VAL A 161 3.73 -18.03 -5.30
C VAL A 161 5.00 -18.79 -5.64
N VAL A 162 6.01 -18.70 -4.78
CA VAL A 162 7.27 -19.42 -4.97
C VAL A 162 7.34 -20.57 -3.97
N VAL A 163 7.59 -21.78 -4.48
CA VAL A 163 7.86 -22.98 -3.70
C VAL A 163 9.31 -23.37 -3.94
N CYS A 164 10.07 -23.47 -2.85
CA CYS A 164 11.43 -23.98 -2.86
C CYS A 164 11.40 -25.35 -2.20
N ASP A 165 11.69 -26.37 -2.99
CA ASP A 165 11.74 -27.76 -2.56
C ASP A 165 13.21 -28.21 -2.59
N ILE A 166 13.72 -28.72 -1.48
CA ILE A 166 15.12 -29.11 -1.34
C ILE A 166 15.17 -30.58 -0.93
N ASP A 167 15.75 -31.41 -1.79
CA ASP A 167 15.96 -32.84 -1.55
C ASP A 167 17.46 -33.14 -1.46
N LYS A 168 17.91 -33.50 -0.25
CA LYS A 168 19.32 -33.89 -0.01
C LYS A 168 19.68 -35.23 -0.62
N THR A 169 18.74 -36.16 -0.72
CA THR A 169 18.99 -37.49 -1.27
C THR A 169 19.29 -37.40 -2.76
N LEU A 170 18.59 -36.51 -3.46
CA LEU A 170 18.80 -36.22 -4.87
C LEU A 170 19.89 -35.16 -5.10
N GLY A 171 20.33 -34.46 -4.05
CA GLY A 171 21.29 -33.36 -4.16
C GLY A 171 20.74 -32.21 -5.02
N GLN A 172 19.45 -31.93 -4.89
CA GLN A 172 18.71 -31.04 -5.78
C GLN A 172 17.86 -30.03 -5.02
N LEU A 173 17.81 -28.82 -5.57
CA LEU A 173 16.90 -27.75 -5.17
C LEU A 173 16.03 -27.36 -6.35
N THR A 174 14.72 -27.38 -6.16
CA THR A 174 13.72 -27.06 -7.16
C THR A 174 12.98 -25.79 -6.77
N LEU A 175 13.10 -24.74 -7.60
CA LEU A 175 12.32 -23.51 -7.48
C LEU A 175 11.13 -23.56 -8.43
N THR A 176 9.93 -23.71 -7.88
CA THR A 176 8.68 -23.67 -8.64
C THR A 176 7.95 -22.35 -8.39
N LYS A 177 7.65 -21.62 -9.46
CA LYS A 177 6.94 -20.33 -9.45
C LYS A 177 5.56 -20.53 -10.07
N TYR A 178 4.52 -20.39 -9.25
CA TYR A 178 3.12 -20.44 -9.68
C TYR A 178 2.62 -19.02 -9.90
N GLY A 179 2.25 -18.69 -11.13
CA GLY A 179 1.64 -17.40 -11.49
C GLY A 179 0.32 -17.58 -12.20
N PHE A 180 -0.26 -16.46 -12.63
CA PHE A 180 -1.53 -16.45 -13.35
C PHE A 180 -1.47 -17.21 -14.70
N PHE A 181 -0.31 -17.17 -15.37
CA PHE A 181 -0.09 -17.82 -16.67
C PHE A 181 0.56 -19.22 -16.55
N GLY A 182 0.39 -19.88 -15.41
CA GLY A 182 0.87 -21.25 -15.19
C GLY A 182 2.08 -21.34 -14.26
N LYS A 183 2.78 -22.48 -14.36
CA LYS A 183 3.92 -22.82 -13.52
C LYS A 183 5.23 -22.72 -14.30
N SER A 184 6.27 -22.19 -13.67
CA SER A 184 7.65 -22.22 -14.16
C SER A 184 8.50 -22.91 -13.09
N GLN A 185 9.28 -23.90 -13.50
CA GLN A 185 10.11 -24.71 -12.60
C GLN A 185 11.56 -24.61 -13.06
N ALA A 186 12.47 -24.41 -12.12
CA ALA A 186 13.90 -24.44 -12.36
C ALA A 186 14.57 -25.31 -11.30
N GLU A 187 15.55 -26.10 -11.75
CA GLU A 187 16.22 -27.11 -10.94
C GLU A 187 17.71 -26.79 -10.85
N TYR A 188 18.26 -26.89 -9.65
CA TYR A 188 19.64 -26.55 -9.34
C TYR A 188 20.25 -27.68 -8.53
N ARG A 189 21.50 -28.05 -8.83
CA ARG A 189 22.23 -29.01 -8.00
C ARG A 189 22.71 -28.31 -6.74
N THR A 190 22.51 -28.91 -5.58
CA THR A 190 22.87 -28.31 -4.28
C THR A 190 24.36 -28.02 -4.17
N ARG A 191 25.20 -28.86 -4.76
CA ARG A 191 26.67 -28.68 -4.82
C ARG A 191 27.11 -27.44 -5.62
N ASP A 192 26.26 -26.93 -6.51
CA ASP A 192 26.57 -25.74 -7.31
C ASP A 192 26.16 -24.46 -6.55
N ILE A 193 25.46 -24.59 -5.42
CA ILE A 193 25.03 -23.50 -4.55
C ILE A 193 26.10 -23.28 -3.49
N ARG A 194 26.70 -22.09 -3.48
CA ARG A 194 27.68 -21.69 -2.48
C ARG A 194 27.03 -21.24 -1.18
N ALA A 195 25.95 -20.47 -1.27
CA ALA A 195 25.11 -20.08 -0.14
C ALA A 195 23.74 -19.58 -0.60
N VAL A 196 22.82 -19.41 0.34
CA VAL A 196 21.59 -18.65 0.20
C VAL A 196 21.75 -17.32 0.94
N THR A 197 21.47 -16.22 0.26
CA THR A 197 21.74 -14.88 0.78
C THR A 197 20.61 -13.90 0.48
N LEU A 198 20.67 -12.75 1.13
CA LEU A 198 19.79 -11.63 0.87
C LEU A 198 20.44 -10.65 -0.09
N GLN A 199 19.71 -10.30 -1.15
CA GLN A 199 20.02 -9.11 -1.92
C GLN A 199 19.25 -7.93 -1.34
N ASN A 200 19.95 -6.83 -1.09
CA ASN A 200 19.35 -5.57 -0.71
C ASN A 200 19.14 -4.66 -1.94
N SER A 201 18.16 -3.79 -1.85
CA SER A 201 17.97 -2.68 -2.78
C SER A 201 17.56 -1.47 -1.97
N VAL A 202 18.36 -0.40 -2.04
CA VAL A 202 18.12 0.86 -1.34
C VAL A 202 17.41 1.80 -2.29
N SER A 203 16.22 2.25 -1.91
CA SER A 203 15.48 3.26 -2.66
C SER A 203 16.13 4.64 -2.54
N SER A 204 15.76 5.58 -3.42
CA SER A 204 16.22 6.98 -3.36
C SER A 204 15.93 7.69 -2.03
N LYS A 205 15.01 7.15 -1.22
CA LYS A 205 14.66 7.65 0.13
C LYS A 205 15.43 6.94 1.25
N GLY A 206 16.46 6.16 0.93
CA GLY A 206 17.25 5.40 1.90
C GLY A 206 16.54 4.18 2.49
N ARG A 207 15.33 3.83 2.03
CA ARG A 207 14.64 2.61 2.51
C ARG A 207 15.21 1.38 1.82
N SER A 208 15.63 0.40 2.61
CA SER A 208 16.12 -0.89 2.13
C SER A 208 14.98 -1.90 1.95
N THR A 209 15.05 -2.65 0.87
CA THR A 209 14.17 -3.79 0.58
C THR A 209 15.02 -5.00 0.25
N TYR A 210 14.49 -6.20 0.49
CA TYR A 210 15.27 -7.44 0.52
C TYR A 210 14.60 -8.54 -0.29
N ARG A 211 15.39 -9.38 -0.95
CA ARG A 211 14.92 -10.63 -1.55
C ARG A 211 15.90 -11.77 -1.33
N LEU A 212 15.39 -12.98 -1.26
CA LEU A 212 16.22 -14.19 -1.21
C LEU A 212 16.81 -14.49 -2.59
N ALA A 213 18.08 -14.89 -2.60
CA ALA A 213 18.75 -15.38 -3.79
C ALA A 213 19.68 -16.55 -3.45
N LEU A 214 19.78 -17.51 -4.37
CA LEU A 214 20.86 -18.49 -4.37
C LEU A 214 22.12 -17.79 -4.88
N PHE A 215 23.23 -17.92 -4.17
CA PHE A 215 24.55 -17.53 -4.63
C PHE A 215 25.28 -18.77 -5.11
N MET A 216 25.54 -18.84 -6.41
CA MET A 216 26.11 -20.00 -7.06
C MET A 216 27.64 -19.97 -6.96
N HIS A 217 28.29 -21.13 -7.07
CA HIS A 217 29.76 -21.21 -7.16
C HIS A 217 30.33 -20.48 -8.38
N SER A 218 29.52 -20.27 -9.43
CA SER A 218 29.87 -19.44 -10.59
C SER A 218 29.97 -17.94 -10.29
N GLY A 219 29.49 -17.49 -9.12
CA GLY A 219 29.35 -16.08 -8.76
C GLY A 219 28.00 -15.46 -9.17
N GLU A 220 27.12 -16.22 -9.82
CA GLU A 220 25.78 -15.77 -10.19
C GLU A 220 24.82 -15.72 -8.98
N TYR A 221 23.89 -14.78 -8.99
CA TYR A 221 22.77 -14.70 -8.05
C TYR A 221 21.46 -15.07 -8.72
N ILE A 222 20.79 -16.10 -8.20
CA ILE A 222 19.50 -16.57 -8.72
C ILE A 222 18.40 -16.21 -7.72
N PRO A 223 17.57 -15.18 -8.02
CA PRO A 223 16.58 -14.71 -7.06
C PRO A 223 15.36 -15.64 -6.98
N PHE A 224 14.88 -15.86 -5.76
CA PHE A 224 13.65 -16.63 -5.50
C PHE A 224 12.44 -15.88 -6.08
N THR A 225 12.39 -14.57 -5.87
CA THR A 225 11.35 -13.66 -6.39
C THR A 225 11.94 -12.57 -7.27
N SER A 226 11.19 -12.10 -8.26
CA SER A 226 11.58 -10.95 -9.07
C SER A 226 11.55 -9.63 -8.29
N TYR A 227 10.69 -9.52 -7.29
CA TYR A 227 10.50 -8.32 -6.48
C TYR A 227 11.26 -8.39 -5.16
N TYR A 228 11.54 -7.20 -4.60
CA TYR A 228 12.07 -7.03 -3.25
C TYR A 228 10.93 -6.77 -2.27
N SER A 229 11.04 -7.29 -1.05
CA SER A 229 10.07 -7.13 0.03
C SER A 229 10.71 -6.49 1.27
N GLN A 230 9.91 -5.90 2.15
CA GLN A 230 10.41 -5.29 3.40
C GLN A 230 10.73 -6.33 4.50
N GLY A 231 10.50 -7.62 4.23
CA GLY A 231 10.60 -8.70 5.21
C GLY A 231 12.02 -9.17 5.51
N LEU A 232 12.91 -8.27 5.94
CA LEU A 232 14.32 -8.59 6.26
C LEU A 232 14.45 -9.84 7.14
N LEU A 233 13.76 -9.84 8.28
CA LEU A 233 13.87 -10.90 9.29
C LEU A 233 13.38 -12.25 8.79
N GLN A 234 12.24 -12.23 8.10
CA GLN A 234 11.64 -13.44 7.60
C GLN A 234 12.50 -14.04 6.48
N ASN A 235 13.07 -13.19 5.62
CA ASN A 235 13.96 -13.63 4.58
C ASN A 235 15.30 -14.12 5.18
N GLN A 236 15.90 -13.41 6.14
CA GLN A 236 17.15 -13.83 6.79
C GLN A 236 17.00 -15.16 7.51
N SER A 237 15.88 -15.34 8.25
CA SER A 237 15.58 -16.61 8.92
C SER A 237 15.50 -17.76 7.92
N ALA A 238 14.80 -17.55 6.79
CA ALA A 238 14.73 -18.55 5.74
C ALA A 238 16.11 -18.85 5.10
N ALA A 239 16.93 -17.83 4.82
CA ALA A 239 18.28 -18.03 4.31
C ALA A 239 19.13 -18.87 5.28
N ASN A 240 19.09 -18.54 6.57
CA ASN A 240 19.83 -19.26 7.60
C ASN A 240 19.39 -20.72 7.68
N ILE A 241 18.08 -20.99 7.67
CA ILE A 241 17.54 -22.36 7.72
C ILE A 241 17.95 -23.15 6.49
N ILE A 242 17.88 -22.57 5.28
CA ILE A 242 18.33 -23.26 4.07
C ILE A 242 19.84 -23.53 4.10
N ASN A 243 20.65 -22.55 4.50
CA ASN A 243 22.10 -22.72 4.61
C ASN A 243 22.47 -23.81 5.60
N GLN A 244 21.86 -23.78 6.80
CA GLN A 244 22.07 -24.80 7.83
C GLN A 244 21.63 -26.17 7.33
N PHE A 245 20.47 -26.26 6.66
CA PHE A 245 19.99 -27.50 6.11
C PHE A 245 20.99 -28.08 5.10
N LEU A 246 21.46 -27.27 4.14
CA LEU A 246 22.40 -27.70 3.11
C LEU A 246 23.86 -27.79 3.57
N ASN A 247 24.15 -27.51 4.85
CA ASN A 247 25.51 -27.41 5.40
C ASN A 247 26.41 -26.46 4.59
N LEU A 248 25.84 -25.33 4.16
CA LEU A 248 26.54 -24.28 3.41
C LEU A 248 27.22 -23.32 4.38
N GLN A 249 28.37 -22.79 3.96
CA GLN A 249 29.00 -21.69 4.69
C GLN A 249 28.07 -20.48 4.64
N SER A 250 27.73 -19.92 5.80
CA SER A 250 27.17 -18.58 5.84
C SER A 250 28.22 -17.65 5.24
N ILE A 251 27.93 -17.02 4.11
CA ILE A 251 28.75 -15.90 3.64
C ILE A 251 28.67 -14.87 4.77
N PRO A 252 29.81 -14.39 5.31
CA PRO A 252 29.79 -13.29 6.25
C PRO A 252 28.93 -12.20 5.62
N GLU A 253 27.84 -11.89 6.30
CA GLU A 253 26.93 -10.81 5.94
C GLU A 253 27.83 -9.63 5.59
N ASN A 254 27.76 -9.11 4.36
CA ASN A 254 28.54 -7.93 3.97
C ASN A 254 28.43 -6.95 5.14
N ASP A 255 29.53 -6.51 5.76
CA ASP A 255 29.56 -5.75 7.03
C ASP A 255 28.68 -4.46 7.04
N ASP A 256 28.12 -4.11 5.89
CA ASP A 256 27.07 -3.10 5.70
C ASP A 256 25.65 -3.56 6.15
N LEU A 257 25.45 -4.85 6.44
CA LEU A 257 24.25 -5.46 6.99
C LEU A 257 24.60 -6.03 8.37
N MET A 258 24.65 -5.10 9.34
CA MET A 258 24.85 -5.26 10.79
C MET A 258 24.28 -6.58 11.39
N PRO A 259 24.83 -7.10 12.53
CA PRO A 259 24.25 -8.27 13.21
C PRO A 259 22.88 -7.95 13.83
N LEU A 260 21.82 -8.10 13.03
CA LEU A 260 20.44 -7.84 13.43
C LEU A 260 19.92 -8.83 14.50
N LYS A 261 20.60 -9.95 14.78
CA LYS A 261 20.08 -10.96 15.72
C LYS A 261 19.76 -10.40 17.11
N ASN A 262 20.61 -9.54 17.67
CA ASN A 262 20.37 -8.93 18.98
C ASN A 262 19.39 -7.74 18.90
N PHE A 263 19.48 -6.95 17.83
CA PHE A 263 18.59 -5.81 17.59
C PHE A 263 17.12 -6.23 17.35
N VAL A 264 16.89 -7.43 16.84
CA VAL A 264 15.58 -7.94 16.42
C VAL A 264 14.79 -8.55 17.56
N SER A 265 15.46 -9.27 18.46
CA SER A 265 14.85 -9.69 19.73
C SER A 265 14.33 -8.47 20.48
N THR A 266 15.18 -7.44 20.60
CA THR A 266 14.86 -6.13 21.17
C THR A 266 13.68 -5.46 20.47
N PHE A 267 13.69 -5.34 19.14
CA PHE A 267 12.64 -4.63 18.41
C PHE A 267 11.28 -5.36 18.43
N THR A 268 11.25 -6.70 18.35
CA THR A 268 10.00 -7.46 18.42
C THR A 268 9.40 -7.46 19.82
N MET A 269 10.22 -7.54 20.87
CA MET A 269 9.79 -7.37 22.26
C MET A 269 9.21 -5.96 22.50
N ILE A 270 9.83 -4.92 21.93
CA ILE A 270 9.49 -3.52 22.18
C ILE A 270 8.35 -3.01 21.26
N ALA A 271 8.26 -3.45 20.01
CA ALA A 271 7.12 -3.13 19.14
C ALA A 271 5.81 -3.74 19.68
N GLY A 272 5.89 -4.90 20.34
CA GLY A 272 4.78 -5.50 21.08
C GLY A 272 4.26 -4.64 22.24
N LEU A 273 5.07 -3.75 22.82
CA LEU A 273 4.64 -2.88 23.93
C LEU A 273 3.50 -1.95 23.52
N LYS A 274 3.47 -1.44 22.28
CA LYS A 274 2.36 -0.59 21.83
C LYS A 274 1.01 -1.32 21.73
N LEU A 275 1.03 -2.64 21.61
CA LEU A 275 -0.14 -3.48 21.32
C LEU A 275 -0.67 -4.27 22.53
N VAL A 276 0.07 -4.32 23.65
CA VAL A 276 -0.37 -5.00 24.88
C VAL A 276 -1.06 -4.04 25.85
N SER A 277 -1.81 -4.61 26.81
CA SER A 277 -2.46 -3.83 27.88
C SER A 277 -1.44 -3.01 28.67
N GLN A 278 -1.89 -1.90 29.25
CA GLN A 278 -1.04 -0.98 30.01
C GLN A 278 -0.28 -1.69 31.15
N GLN A 279 -0.94 -2.58 31.89
CA GLN A 279 -0.28 -3.39 32.93
C GLN A 279 0.89 -4.21 32.39
N LYS A 280 0.68 -4.96 31.30
CA LYS A 280 1.73 -5.78 30.67
C LYS A 280 2.87 -4.95 30.08
N ARG A 281 2.62 -3.67 29.74
CA ARG A 281 3.68 -2.74 29.34
C ARG A 281 4.58 -2.39 30.51
N GLU A 282 3.99 -2.01 31.65
CA GLU A 282 4.74 -1.62 32.84
C GLU A 282 5.52 -2.81 33.42
N ASP A 283 4.92 -4.00 33.47
CA ASP A 283 5.61 -5.23 33.93
C ASP A 283 6.87 -5.50 33.08
N LYS A 284 6.75 -5.45 31.75
CA LYS A 284 7.91 -5.61 30.84
C LYS A 284 8.93 -4.49 30.96
N LEU A 285 8.48 -3.26 31.23
CA LEU A 285 9.37 -2.13 31.43
C LEU A 285 10.16 -2.27 32.73
N ALA A 286 9.53 -2.82 33.78
CA ALA A 286 10.18 -3.16 35.05
C ALA A 286 11.26 -4.25 34.86
N ASP A 287 11.00 -5.29 34.05
CA ASP A 287 12.00 -6.31 33.73
C ASP A 287 13.24 -5.70 33.04
N LEU A 288 13.03 -4.83 32.06
CA LEU A 288 14.12 -4.13 31.37
C LEU A 288 14.87 -3.18 32.31
N GLN A 289 14.16 -2.50 33.21
CA GLN A 289 14.77 -1.66 34.24
C GLN A 289 15.64 -2.50 35.19
N GLN A 290 15.15 -3.66 35.61
CA GLN A 290 15.88 -4.56 36.49
C GLN A 290 17.14 -5.09 35.81
N ALA A 291 17.11 -5.35 34.50
CA ALA A 291 18.30 -5.73 33.74
C ALA A 291 19.38 -4.64 33.78
N VAL A 292 19.01 -3.37 33.65
CA VAL A 292 19.93 -2.22 33.79
C VAL A 292 20.46 -2.09 35.22
N ILE A 293 19.62 -2.30 36.23
CA ILE A 293 20.04 -2.28 37.64
C ILE A 293 21.05 -3.39 37.93
N ASN A 294 20.81 -4.59 37.39
CA ASN A 294 21.68 -5.75 37.59
C ASN A 294 23.04 -5.59 36.89
N ASN A 295 23.09 -4.88 35.77
CA ASN A 295 24.34 -4.59 35.06
C ASN A 295 24.30 -3.22 34.37
N CYS A 296 24.66 -2.17 35.10
CA CYS A 296 24.61 -0.80 34.60
C CYS A 296 25.64 -0.52 33.49
N HIS A 297 26.66 -1.38 33.32
CA HIS A 297 27.67 -1.28 32.27
C HIS A 297 27.37 -2.14 31.03
N ASP A 298 26.21 -2.80 30.99
CA ASP A 298 25.74 -3.49 29.79
C ASP A 298 25.16 -2.47 28.80
N ALA A 299 25.85 -2.30 27.66
CA ALA A 299 25.44 -1.41 26.59
C ALA A 299 24.06 -1.78 26.02
N GLU A 300 23.78 -3.08 25.93
CA GLU A 300 22.53 -3.59 25.35
C GLU A 300 21.37 -3.41 26.33
N ALA A 301 21.55 -3.67 27.62
CA ALA A 301 20.52 -3.42 28.64
C ALA A 301 20.10 -1.94 28.67
N ASN A 302 21.07 -1.02 28.67
CA ASN A 302 20.81 0.43 28.59
C ASN A 302 20.08 0.82 27.30
N TYR A 303 20.50 0.26 26.16
CA TYR A 303 19.86 0.51 24.87
C TYR A 303 18.41 0.02 24.83
N GLN A 304 18.15 -1.21 25.27
CA GLN A 304 16.81 -1.82 25.27
C GLN A 304 15.84 -1.01 26.13
N TYR A 305 16.25 -0.65 27.36
CA TYR A 305 15.41 0.13 28.26
C TYR A 305 15.17 1.55 27.74
N GLY A 306 16.23 2.25 27.31
CA GLY A 306 16.12 3.59 26.72
C GLY A 306 15.26 3.62 25.46
N PHE A 307 15.37 2.61 24.59
CA PHE A 307 14.56 2.51 23.38
C PHE A 307 13.09 2.19 23.68
N ALA A 308 12.82 1.36 24.68
CA ALA A 308 11.46 1.10 25.15
C ALA A 308 10.78 2.37 25.68
N LEU A 309 11.48 3.14 26.52
CA LEU A 309 11.01 4.45 27.00
C LEU A 309 10.75 5.42 25.84
N HIS A 310 11.64 5.46 24.84
CA HIS A 310 11.45 6.30 23.65
C HIS A 310 10.18 5.93 22.86
N ILE A 311 9.90 4.64 22.68
CA ILE A 311 8.69 4.15 21.97
C ILE A 311 7.40 4.49 22.73
N LEU A 312 7.47 4.50 24.06
CA LEU A 312 6.39 4.94 24.96
C LEU A 312 6.29 6.47 25.10
N GLN A 313 7.06 7.24 24.33
CA GLN A 313 7.12 8.70 24.38
C GLN A 313 7.60 9.29 25.71
N ARG A 314 8.28 8.49 26.56
CA ARG A 314 8.93 8.92 27.80
C ARG A 314 10.34 9.45 27.51
N HIS A 315 10.43 10.49 26.67
CA HIS A 315 11.69 10.95 26.08
C HIS A 315 12.72 11.43 27.10
N GLN A 316 12.30 12.18 28.13
CA GLN A 316 13.17 12.66 29.21
C GLN A 316 13.81 11.49 29.97
N GLU A 317 13.04 10.44 30.22
CA GLU A 317 13.53 9.24 30.91
C GLU A 317 14.42 8.38 30.00
N ALA A 318 14.14 8.33 28.70
CA ALA A 318 14.93 7.58 27.73
C ALA A 318 16.35 8.12 27.54
N GLN A 319 16.52 9.45 27.62
CA GLN A 319 17.75 10.15 27.28
C GLN A 319 19.00 9.65 28.01
N PRO A 320 19.04 9.54 29.37
CA PRO A 320 20.24 9.08 30.06
C PRO A 320 20.66 7.66 29.67
N PHE A 321 19.72 6.74 29.50
CA PHE A 321 20.03 5.35 29.13
C PHE A 321 20.52 5.23 27.68
N LEU A 322 19.92 5.99 26.75
CA LEU A 322 20.41 6.04 25.38
C LEU A 322 21.80 6.68 25.29
N ALA A 323 22.07 7.73 26.07
CA ALA A 323 23.39 8.36 26.13
C ALA A 323 24.46 7.41 26.69
N GLU A 324 24.15 6.66 27.75
CA GLU A 324 25.07 5.67 28.31
C GLU A 324 25.29 4.48 27.38
N ALA A 325 24.22 3.97 26.74
CA ALA A 325 24.33 2.95 25.71
C ALA A 325 25.22 3.40 24.54
N LYS A 326 25.06 4.64 24.07
CA LYS A 326 25.92 5.25 23.03
C LYS A 326 27.38 5.24 23.47
N ARG A 327 27.66 5.68 24.69
CA ARG A 327 29.02 5.72 25.24
C ARG A 327 29.65 4.32 25.27
N LEU A 328 28.92 3.34 25.81
CA LEU A 328 29.38 1.96 25.95
C LEU A 328 29.60 1.28 24.59
N PHE A 329 28.69 1.46 23.62
CA PHE A 329 28.88 0.98 22.26
C PHE A 329 30.07 1.65 21.55
N GLY A 330 30.30 2.93 21.82
CA GLY A 330 31.48 3.65 21.33
C GLY A 330 32.79 3.03 21.83
N LEU A 331 32.85 2.66 23.11
CA LEU A 331 34.01 1.97 23.69
C LEU A 331 34.20 0.56 23.11
N ALA A 332 33.11 -0.13 22.76
CA ALA A 332 33.14 -1.44 22.12
C ALA A 332 33.46 -1.39 20.61
N GLY A 333 33.61 -0.20 20.02
CA GLY A 333 33.85 -0.03 18.58
C GLY A 333 32.61 -0.21 17.70
N GLU A 334 31.40 -0.28 18.28
CA GLU A 334 30.13 -0.51 17.57
C GLU A 334 29.56 0.79 16.96
N GLN A 335 30.32 1.43 16.06
CA GLN A 335 30.02 2.77 15.51
C GLN A 335 28.64 2.88 14.85
N GLN A 336 28.13 1.81 14.24
CA GLN A 336 26.82 1.85 13.61
C GLN A 336 25.67 1.97 14.64
N LYS A 337 25.78 1.32 15.81
CA LYS A 337 24.79 1.48 16.90
C LYS A 337 24.84 2.88 17.50
N VAL A 338 26.04 3.46 17.60
CA VAL A 338 26.24 4.86 18.02
C VAL A 338 25.48 5.81 17.08
N GLN A 339 25.64 5.65 15.75
CA GLN A 339 24.94 6.46 14.75
C GLN A 339 23.42 6.30 14.82
N TYR A 340 22.93 5.07 15.05
CA TYR A 340 21.50 4.83 15.22
C TYR A 340 20.94 5.54 16.45
N ILE A 341 21.61 5.43 17.61
CA ILE A 341 21.21 6.13 18.83
C ILE A 341 21.24 7.66 18.63
N ASP A 342 22.23 8.18 17.90
CA ASP A 342 22.28 9.60 17.55
C ASP A 342 21.05 10.05 16.74
N SER A 343 20.60 9.23 15.79
CA SER A 343 19.38 9.52 15.03
C SER A 343 18.13 9.56 15.93
N LEU A 344 18.05 8.69 16.93
CA LEU A 344 16.96 8.67 17.90
C LEU A 344 16.97 9.92 18.78
N LEU A 345 18.12 10.29 19.34
CA LEU A 345 18.28 11.48 20.19
C LEU A 345 17.99 12.77 19.40
N GLN A 346 18.47 12.88 18.15
CA GLN A 346 18.15 14.02 17.28
C GLN A 346 16.65 14.13 16.98
N SER A 347 15.94 13.00 16.84
CA SER A 347 14.49 13.00 16.61
C SER A 347 13.69 13.52 17.82
N GLN A 348 14.22 13.39 19.04
CA GLN A 348 13.58 13.91 20.26
C GLN A 348 13.66 15.43 20.31
N ASN A 349 14.83 16.00 20.00
CA ASN A 349 15.07 17.45 20.01
C ASN A 349 14.24 18.23 18.98
N ARG A 350 13.67 17.56 17.97
CA ARG A 350 12.78 18.20 16.99
C ARG A 350 11.32 18.27 17.43
N LYS A 351 10.95 17.58 18.51
CA LYS A 351 9.56 17.47 19.00
C LYS A 351 9.30 18.22 20.31
N SER A 352 10.36 18.59 21.03
CA SER A 352 10.31 19.61 22.08
C SER A 352 10.36 21.00 21.45
#